data_AF-A0A8S9PPS0-F1
#
_entry.id   AF-A0A8S9PPS0-F1
#
_cell.length_a   1.000
_cell.length_b   1.000
_cell.length_c   1.000
_cell.angle_alpha   90.00
_cell.angle_beta   90.00
_cell.angle_gamma   90.00
#
_symmetry.space_group_name_H-M   'P 1'
#
loop_
_entity.id
_entity.type
_entity.pdbx_description
1 polymer ?
#
loop_
_entity_poly.entity_id
_entity_poly.type
_entity_poly.pdbx_seq_one_letter_code
_entity_poly.pdbx_strand_id
1 'polypeptide(L)'
;MLNTFGVEAARETIIREINHVFKSYGISVSFRHLNLIADYMTFSGGYRPMSRFGGIAESTSPFCRTTFETATKFIVQAATYGEVDRLETPSARICLGLPALSGTGGFDLLQRI
;
A
#
# COMPACT_ATOMS: atom_id res chain seq x y z
N MET A 1 -1.18 -4.68 22.82
CA MET A 1 0.13 -4.18 22.36
C MET A 1 0.07 -2.70 22.01
N LEU A 2 -0.61 -2.28 20.95
CA LEU A 2 -0.69 -0.86 20.54
C LEU A 2 -1.13 0.10 21.66
N ASN A 3 -2.28 -0.16 22.30
CA ASN A 3 -2.85 0.74 23.31
C ASN A 3 -2.06 0.80 24.63
N THR A 4 -1.21 -0.19 24.89
CA THR A 4 -0.50 -0.33 26.18
C THR A 4 0.97 0.02 26.07
N PHE A 5 1.61 -0.36 24.97
CA PHE A 5 3.07 -0.27 24.76
C PHE A 5 3.45 0.58 23.55
N GLY A 6 2.48 1.11 22.81
CA GLY A 6 2.72 1.98 21.66
C GLY A 6 2.87 1.25 20.32
N VAL A 7 3.08 2.05 19.27
CA VAL A 7 3.08 1.61 17.86
C VAL A 7 4.26 0.70 17.52
N GLU A 8 5.46 0.98 18.04
CA GLU A 8 6.64 0.13 17.80
C GLU A 8 6.50 -1.26 18.43
N ALA A 9 5.90 -1.34 19.62
CA ALA A 9 5.60 -2.63 20.23
C ALA A 9 4.55 -3.41 19.41
N ALA A 10 3.57 -2.72 18.80
CA ALA A 10 2.62 -3.34 17.89
C ALA A 10 3.30 -3.82 16.60
N ARG A 11 4.20 -3.01 16.01
CA ARG A 11 4.99 -3.35 14.82
C ARG A 11 5.78 -4.64 15.03
N GLU A 12 6.53 -4.73 16.13
CA GLU A 12 7.30 -5.93 16.48
C GLU A 12 6.39 -7.15 16.72
N THR A 13 5.22 -6.94 17.34
CA THR A 13 4.24 -8.01 17.54
C THR A 13 3.76 -8.58 16.20
N ILE A 14 3.40 -7.72 15.24
CA ILE A 14 2.95 -8.14 13.91
C ILE A 14 4.01 -9.02 13.23
N ILE A 15 5.29 -8.62 13.28
CA ILE A 15 6.38 -9.38 12.68
C ILE A 15 6.50 -10.77 13.33
N ARG A 16 6.46 -10.82 14.66
CA ARG A 16 6.56 -12.08 15.41
C ARG A 16 5.42 -13.03 15.11
N GLU A 17 4.18 -12.54 15.09
CA GLU A 17 3.00 -13.36 14.81
C GLU A 17 3.00 -13.91 13.38
N ILE A 18 3.29 -13.06 12.39
CA ILE A 18 3.36 -13.50 10.98
C ILE A 18 4.48 -14.55 10.81
N ASN A 19 5.66 -14.31 11.39
CA ASN A 19 6.76 -15.26 11.35
C ASN A 19 6.40 -16.59 12.04
N HIS A 20 5.69 -16.55 13.16
CA HIS A 20 5.26 -17.75 13.89
C HIS A 20 4.31 -18.62 13.05
N VAL A 21 3.35 -17.99 12.36
CA VAL A 21 2.44 -18.69 11.43
C VAL A 21 3.23 -19.35 10.31
N PHE A 22 4.08 -18.60 9.58
CA PHE A 22 4.85 -19.18 8.47
C PHE A 22 5.81 -20.28 8.91
N LYS A 23 6.48 -20.10 10.05
CA LYS A 23 7.39 -21.10 10.63
C LYS A 23 6.68 -22.41 10.96
N SER A 24 5.42 -22.35 11.39
CA SER A 24 4.61 -23.55 11.70
C SER A 24 4.33 -24.40 10.46
N TYR A 25 4.34 -23.79 9.26
CA TYR A 25 4.22 -24.49 7.98
C TYR A 25 5.58 -24.79 7.31
N GLY A 26 6.70 -24.55 8.00
CA GLY A 26 8.05 -24.74 7.45
C GLY A 26 8.43 -23.72 6.37
N ILE A 27 7.70 -22.61 6.24
CA ILE A 27 7.95 -21.57 5.24
C ILE A 27 8.96 -20.58 5.79
N SER A 28 10.10 -20.43 5.11
CA SER A 28 11.11 -19.42 5.45
C SER A 28 10.89 -18.15 4.65
N VAL A 29 10.70 -17.03 5.35
CA VAL A 29 10.48 -15.70 4.74
C VAL A 29 11.60 -14.77 5.20
N SER A 30 12.18 -14.01 4.28
CA SER A 30 13.17 -12.99 4.65
C SER A 30 12.53 -11.93 5.54
N PHE A 31 13.20 -11.59 6.63
CA PHE A 31 12.78 -10.56 7.58
C PHE A 31 12.47 -9.21 6.91
N ARG A 32 13.12 -8.90 5.79
CA ARG A 32 12.86 -7.67 5.02
C ARG A 32 11.41 -7.55 4.54
N HIS A 33 10.79 -8.66 4.13
CA HIS A 33 9.39 -8.66 3.70
C HIS A 33 8.44 -8.48 4.88
N LEU A 34 8.74 -9.13 6.00
CA LEU A 34 7.93 -9.03 7.22
C LEU A 34 7.98 -7.61 7.81
N ASN A 35 9.16 -6.99 7.81
CA ASN A 35 9.32 -5.58 8.19
C ASN A 35 8.49 -4.67 7.30
N LEU A 36 8.60 -4.81 5.97
CA LEU A 36 7.86 -3.94 5.05
C LEU A 36 6.34 -4.00 5.29
N ILE A 37 5.82 -5.21 5.53
CA ILE A 37 4.40 -5.41 5.86
C ILE A 37 4.06 -4.73 7.19
N ALA A 38 4.84 -4.96 8.24
CA ALA A 38 4.57 -4.40 9.56
C ALA A 38 4.67 -2.86 9.56
N ASP A 39 5.66 -2.30 8.86
CA ASP A 39 5.85 -0.86 8.68
C ASP A 39 4.64 -0.27 7.94
N TYR A 40 4.22 -0.89 6.84
CA TYR A 40 3.02 -0.46 6.11
C TYR A 40 1.75 -0.49 6.97
N MET A 41 1.62 -1.47 7.86
CA MET A 41 0.47 -1.56 8.76
C MET A 41 0.53 -0.56 9.92
N THR A 42 1.68 0.07 10.20
CA THR A 42 1.89 0.88 11.41
C THR A 42 2.40 2.31 11.19
N PHE A 43 2.83 2.68 9.98
CA PHE A 43 3.50 3.96 9.69
C PHE A 43 2.70 5.22 10.08
N SER A 44 1.38 5.10 10.22
CA SER A 44 0.49 6.19 10.59
C SER A 44 0.36 6.45 12.10
N GLY A 45 1.11 5.71 12.91
CA GLY A 45 1.02 5.76 14.38
C GLY A 45 -0.07 4.87 14.98
N GLY A 46 -0.82 4.15 14.15
CA GLY A 46 -1.85 3.19 14.57
C GLY A 46 -1.85 1.93 13.70
N TYR A 47 -2.78 1.01 13.95
CA TYR A 47 -2.93 -0.21 13.17
C TYR A 47 -3.81 0.00 11.93
N ARG A 48 -3.27 -0.26 10.75
CA ARG A 48 -3.99 -0.24 9.47
C ARG A 48 -4.10 -1.66 8.91
N PRO A 49 -5.33 -2.19 8.74
CA PRO A 49 -5.52 -3.50 8.12
C PRO A 49 -5.25 -3.45 6.61
N MET A 50 -4.70 -4.54 6.07
CA MET A 50 -4.58 -4.76 4.63
C MET A 50 -5.90 -5.31 4.05
N SER A 51 -6.95 -4.48 4.10
CA SER A 51 -8.29 -4.79 3.56
C SER A 51 -8.93 -3.54 2.98
N ARG A 52 -10.15 -3.64 2.41
CA ARG A 52 -10.89 -2.49 1.87
C ARG A 52 -11.17 -1.35 2.84
N PHE A 53 -10.99 -1.59 4.14
CA PHE A 53 -11.22 -0.59 5.19
C PHE A 53 -9.95 0.15 5.60
N GLY A 54 -8.78 -0.24 5.09
CA GLY A 54 -7.50 0.40 5.38
C GLY A 54 -6.63 0.51 4.13
N GLY A 55 -5.33 0.72 4.32
CA GLY A 55 -4.28 0.64 3.30
C GLY A 55 -4.60 1.34 1.97
N ILE A 56 -5.17 0.60 1.02
CA ILE A 56 -5.54 1.10 -0.31
C ILE A 56 -6.66 2.14 -0.24
N ALA A 57 -7.63 2.00 0.67
CA ALA A 57 -8.74 2.95 0.79
C ALA A 57 -8.30 4.36 1.18
N GLU A 58 -7.13 4.49 1.80
CA GLU A 58 -6.51 5.75 2.19
C GLU A 58 -5.53 6.30 1.14
N SER A 59 -5.39 5.62 -0.02
CA SER A 59 -4.59 6.12 -1.13
C SER A 59 -5.15 7.45 -1.65
N THR A 60 -4.25 8.38 -1.96
CA THR A 60 -4.59 9.69 -2.51
C THR A 60 -5.03 9.66 -3.97
N SER A 61 -4.83 8.52 -4.65
CA SER A 61 -5.16 8.34 -6.06
C SER A 61 -6.55 7.70 -6.21
N PRO A 62 -7.57 8.42 -6.73
CA PRO A 62 -8.88 7.86 -7.04
C PRO A 62 -8.80 6.59 -7.88
N PHE A 63 -8.00 6.58 -8.96
CA PHE A 63 -7.87 5.41 -9.82
C PHE A 63 -7.24 4.23 -9.06
N CYS A 64 -6.22 4.47 -8.23
CA CYS A 64 -5.65 3.44 -7.37
C CYS A 64 -6.72 2.81 -6.46
N ARG A 65 -7.53 3.63 -5.78
CA ARG A 65 -8.62 3.13 -4.91
C ARG A 65 -9.63 2.30 -5.68
N THR A 66 -9.98 2.70 -6.90
CA THR A 66 -10.96 1.97 -7.72
C THR A 66 -10.50 0.56 -8.13
N THR A 67 -9.19 0.27 -8.11
CA THR A 67 -8.66 -1.04 -8.49
C THR A 67 -8.87 -2.14 -7.45
N PHE A 68 -9.37 -1.82 -6.25
CA PHE A 68 -9.50 -2.80 -5.17
C PHE A 68 -10.87 -2.78 -4.48
N GLU A 69 -11.55 -3.94 -4.48
CA GLU A 69 -12.81 -4.29 -3.80
C GLU A 69 -14.06 -3.40 -4.02
N THR A 70 -13.97 -2.07 -4.15
CA THR A 70 -15.13 -1.15 -4.10
C THR A 70 -15.07 -0.04 -5.16
N ALA A 71 -14.85 -0.41 -6.42
CA ALA A 71 -14.65 0.52 -7.54
C ALA A 71 -15.74 1.61 -7.69
N THR A 72 -17.00 1.20 -7.81
CA THR A 72 -18.14 2.11 -8.08
C THR A 72 -18.29 3.16 -6.98
N LYS A 73 -18.08 2.78 -5.72
CA LYS A 73 -18.18 3.71 -4.60
C LYS A 73 -17.10 4.79 -4.68
N PHE A 74 -15.84 4.39 -4.93
CA PHE A 74 -14.72 5.32 -4.99
C PHE A 74 -14.82 6.27 -6.17
N ILE A 75 -15.27 5.80 -7.34
CA ILE A 75 -15.38 6.67 -8.52
C ILE A 75 -16.52 7.69 -8.37
N VAL A 76 -17.67 7.28 -7.82
CA VAL A 76 -18.79 8.20 -7.54
C VAL A 76 -18.37 9.22 -6.48
N GLN A 77 -17.67 8.79 -5.43
CA GLN A 77 -17.13 9.69 -4.41
C GLN A 77 -16.15 10.70 -5.02
N ALA A 78 -15.18 10.23 -5.80
CA ALA A 78 -14.19 11.10 -6.45
C ALA A 78 -14.86 12.13 -7.38
N ALA A 79 -15.85 11.71 -8.18
CA ALA A 79 -16.63 12.63 -9.01
C ALA A 79 -17.44 13.64 -8.20
N THR A 80 -18.02 13.22 -7.07
CA THR A 80 -18.81 14.09 -6.20
C THR A 80 -17.96 15.17 -5.52
N TYR A 81 -16.75 14.82 -5.08
CA TYR A 81 -15.84 15.74 -4.39
C TYR A 81 -14.86 16.46 -5.34
N GLY A 82 -14.92 16.18 -6.65
CA GLY A 82 -14.00 16.76 -7.64
C GLY A 82 -12.54 16.37 -7.41
N GLU A 83 -12.28 15.14 -6.95
CA GLU A 83 -10.92 14.67 -6.71
C GLU A 83 -10.12 14.55 -8.01
N VAL A 84 -8.83 14.89 -7.95
CA VAL A 84 -7.90 14.82 -9.08
C VAL A 84 -6.86 13.75 -8.83
N ASP A 85 -6.67 12.85 -9.80
CA ASP A 85 -5.61 11.85 -9.76
C ASP A 85 -4.33 12.38 -10.41
N ARG A 86 -3.21 12.29 -9.68
CA ARG A 86 -1.89 12.73 -10.15
C ARG A 86 -1.17 11.70 -11.02
N LEU A 87 -1.74 10.50 -11.19
CA LEU A 87 -1.18 9.41 -11.98
C LEU A 87 0.23 8.99 -11.54
N GLU A 88 0.52 9.10 -10.25
CA GLU A 88 1.82 8.72 -9.68
C GLU A 88 1.87 7.22 -9.33
N THR A 89 0.71 6.61 -9.05
CA THR A 89 0.64 5.19 -8.68
C THR A 89 0.69 4.29 -9.93
N PRO A 90 1.34 3.11 -9.85
CA PRO A 90 1.37 2.16 -10.96
C PRO A 90 -0.03 1.80 -11.48
N SER A 91 -0.99 1.54 -10.57
CA SER A 91 -2.37 1.20 -10.93
C SER A 91 -3.06 2.31 -11.72
N ALA A 92 -2.94 3.57 -11.28
CA ALA A 92 -3.55 4.69 -11.98
C ALA A 92 -2.98 4.89 -13.40
N ARG A 93 -1.67 4.72 -13.58
CA ARG A 93 -1.03 4.82 -14.91
C ARG A 93 -1.47 3.69 -15.83
N ILE A 94 -1.53 2.46 -15.32
CA ILE A 94 -1.99 1.30 -16.08
C ILE A 94 -3.44 1.49 -16.55
N CYS A 95 -4.33 2.03 -15.72
CA CYS A 95 -5.71 2.32 -16.12
C CYS A 95 -5.82 3.24 -17.35
N LEU A 96 -4.83 4.10 -17.58
CA LEU A 96 -4.78 5.01 -18.73
C LEU A 96 -3.80 4.58 -19.82
N GLY A 97 -3.21 3.38 -19.71
CA GLY A 97 -2.23 2.87 -20.68
C GLY A 97 -0.88 3.61 -20.66
N LEU A 98 -0.53 4.27 -19.55
CA LEU A 98 0.76 4.95 -19.37
C LEU A 98 1.80 4.03 -18.73
N PRO A 99 3.11 4.20 -19.03
CA PRO A 99 4.18 3.46 -18.36
C PRO A 99 4.19 3.72 -16.86
N ALA A 100 4.44 2.71 -16.01
CA ALA A 100 4.54 2.91 -14.56
C ALA A 100 5.81 3.71 -14.17
N LEU A 101 5.73 4.58 -13.16
CA LEU A 101 6.88 5.32 -12.60
C LEU A 101 7.71 4.44 -11.64
N SER A 102 8.09 3.25 -12.09
CA SER A 102 8.90 2.33 -11.29
C SER A 102 9.82 1.51 -12.19
N GLY A 103 10.97 1.10 -11.64
CA GLY A 103 12.00 0.39 -12.39
C GLY A 103 12.50 1.22 -13.57
N THR A 104 12.29 0.72 -14.78
CA THR A 104 12.74 1.38 -16.03
C THR A 104 12.01 2.68 -16.32
N GLY A 105 10.76 2.84 -15.86
CA GLY A 105 10.00 4.09 -16.02
C GLY A 105 10.21 5.09 -14.88
N GLY A 106 11.13 4.82 -13.96
CA GLY A 106 11.45 5.71 -12.84
C GLY A 106 12.35 6.89 -13.20
N PHE A 107 12.80 6.98 -14.45
CA PHE A 107 13.64 8.05 -14.97
C PHE A 107 13.32 8.28 -16.46
N ASP A 108 13.59 9.50 -16.93
CA ASP A 108 13.49 9.85 -18.34
C ASP A 108 14.85 9.77 -19.03
N LEU A 109 14.83 9.52 -20.34
CA LEU A 109 16.01 9.52 -21.18
C LEU A 109 16.15 10.88 -21.87
N LEU A 110 17.34 11.45 -21.80
CA LEU A 110 17.70 12.66 -22.53
C LEU A 110 18.59 12.28 -23.70
N GLN A 111 18.18 12.64 -24.92
CA GLN A 111 19.05 12.52 -26.08
C GLN A 111 20.08 13.64 -26.05
N ARG A 112 21.36 13.28 -26.14
CA ARG A 112 22.44 14.26 -26.30
C ARG A 112 22.38 14.80 -27.74
N ILE A 113 21.99 16.07 -27.86
CA ILE A 113 22.03 16.84 -29.11
C ILE A 113 23.46 17.28 -29.38
#